data_AF-A0A1V4LZC4-F1
#
_entry.id   AF-A0A1V4LZC4-F1
#
_cell.length_a   1.000
_cell.length_b   1.000
_cell.length_c   1.000
_cell.angle_alpha   90.00
_cell.angle_beta   90.00
_cell.angle_gamma   90.00
#
_symmetry.space_group_name_H-M   'P 1'
#
loop_
_entity.id
_entity.type
_entity.pdbx_description
1 polymer ?
#
loop_
_entity_poly.entity_id
_entity_poly.type
_entity_poly.pdbx_seq_one_letter_code
_entity_poly.pdbx_strand_id
1 'polypeptide(L)'
;MAKVSLRACTHYDYSLVREGLQRTIDDLGGLERYIKSGDTVLLKVNLLMKKAPEKVTTTHPVFVKALSDILVAFGARVIIADSPGGPYNKGALESVYRGCGYLDLPTEDGAVRLNYDTRTKKISRDDLILLKQMEVIAVMEEADHVFDVCKLKTHGMTVYTGAVKNMFGTIPGILKAEYHFKMPRITDFTQMLVDVCVNAGPTLTFMDAIVGMEGAGPSAGDPVAVGAIIASDSPYHLDVVATRLVGIDPMEVPTIERTVERGLVREDYGDIEFPGLQIEDFPKRSIKRPRVGGIGFLENKVPQLLQKPLNRMMNPKPVFDPESCVLCGDCMRACPTGAITLGKVIPRVDLDKCIRCFCCQELCPHEAVAIYRNPVLEKIIRL
;
A
#
# COMPACT_ATOMS: atom_id res chain seq x y z
N MET A 1 -3.78 3.31 25.14
CA MET A 1 -3.00 4.13 24.19
C MET A 1 -2.23 3.18 23.31
N ALA A 2 -2.18 3.43 22.01
CA ALA A 2 -1.39 2.68 21.05
C ALA A 2 0.01 3.29 20.97
N LYS A 3 1.05 2.45 20.93
CA LYS A 3 2.43 2.92 20.85
C LYS A 3 2.86 3.06 19.39
N VAL A 4 3.39 4.21 19.02
CA VAL A 4 4.00 4.43 17.71
C VAL A 4 5.45 4.86 17.90
N SER A 5 6.35 3.93 17.64
CA SER A 5 7.79 4.15 17.72
C SER A 5 8.29 4.81 16.43
N LEU A 6 9.07 5.89 16.58
CA LEU A 6 9.79 6.56 15.50
C LEU A 6 11.30 6.50 15.78
N ARG A 7 12.08 6.03 14.80
CA ARG A 7 13.55 6.02 14.85
C ARG A 7 14.14 6.59 13.58
N ALA A 8 15.23 7.34 13.72
CA ALA A 8 15.94 7.90 12.58
C ALA A 8 16.77 6.80 11.88
N CYS A 9 16.68 6.74 10.55
CA CYS A 9 17.52 5.89 9.71
C CYS A 9 17.62 6.54 8.33
N THR A 10 18.83 6.95 7.92
CA THR A 10 19.01 7.88 6.79
C THR A 10 19.23 7.19 5.44
N HIS A 11 19.69 5.94 5.44
CA HIS A 11 20.00 5.17 4.22
C HIS A 11 19.96 3.67 4.50
N TYR A 12 19.97 2.86 3.43
CA TYR A 12 19.87 1.40 3.48
C TYR A 12 21.23 0.71 3.76
N ASP A 13 21.88 1.08 4.85
CA ASP A 13 22.97 0.28 5.43
C ASP A 13 22.38 -0.79 6.36
N TYR A 14 22.82 -2.05 6.22
CA TYR A 14 22.23 -3.17 6.97
C TYR A 14 22.33 -2.98 8.49
N SER A 15 23.48 -2.55 9.00
CA SER A 15 23.70 -2.37 10.44
C SER A 15 22.83 -1.25 10.99
N LEU A 16 22.77 -0.12 10.28
CA LEU A 16 21.92 1.02 10.66
C LEU A 16 20.43 0.64 10.68
N VAL A 17 19.95 -0.05 9.64
CA VAL A 17 18.55 -0.47 9.53
C VAL A 17 18.20 -1.47 10.62
N ARG A 18 19.07 -2.47 10.86
CA ARG A 18 18.86 -3.48 11.91
C ARG A 18 18.84 -2.85 13.29
N GLU A 19 19.73 -1.91 13.57
CA GLU A 19 19.74 -1.19 14.84
C GLU A 19 18.48 -0.35 15.02
N GLY A 20 18.05 0.39 13.99
CA GLY A 20 16.81 1.16 14.03
C GLY A 20 15.59 0.28 14.29
N LEU A 21 15.47 -0.86 13.59
CA LEU A 21 14.42 -1.85 13.81
C LEU A 21 14.43 -2.41 15.24
N GLN A 22 15.60 -2.81 15.76
CA GLN A 22 15.73 -3.30 17.13
C GLN A 22 15.25 -2.25 18.14
N ARG A 23 15.68 -1.00 18.01
CA ARG A 23 15.24 0.08 18.89
C ARG A 23 13.72 0.30 18.81
N THR A 24 13.12 0.21 17.61
CA THR A 24 11.66 0.31 17.50
C THR A 24 10.93 -0.84 18.19
N ILE A 25 11.49 -2.05 18.18
CA ILE A 25 10.95 -3.21 18.91
C ILE A 25 11.06 -2.98 20.42
N ASP A 26 12.20 -2.49 20.89
CA ASP A 26 12.44 -2.21 22.31
C ASP A 26 11.45 -1.15 22.82
N ASP A 27 11.17 -0.11 22.04
CA ASP A 27 10.19 0.94 22.34
C ASP A 27 8.75 0.40 22.50
N LEU A 28 8.41 -0.63 21.74
CA LEU A 28 7.13 -1.34 21.84
C LEU A 28 7.08 -2.33 23.01
N GLY A 29 8.22 -2.57 23.68
CA GLY A 29 8.34 -3.43 24.85
C GLY A 29 8.88 -4.83 24.55
N GLY A 30 9.63 -5.00 23.47
CA GLY A 30 10.28 -6.26 23.11
C GLY A 30 9.39 -7.21 22.30
N LEU A 31 10.00 -8.18 21.61
CA LEU A 31 9.27 -9.18 20.82
C LEU A 31 8.49 -10.17 21.70
N GLU A 32 9.00 -10.45 22.90
CA GLU A 32 8.40 -11.36 23.89
C GLU A 32 7.01 -10.93 24.36
N ARG A 33 6.66 -9.67 24.15
CA ARG A 33 5.30 -9.15 24.40
C ARG A 33 4.30 -9.61 23.33
N TYR A 34 4.76 -9.91 22.12
CA TYR A 34 3.92 -10.11 20.93
C TYR A 34 3.99 -11.52 20.35
N ILE A 35 5.14 -12.18 20.45
CA ILE A 35 5.41 -13.51 19.87
C ILE A 35 6.26 -14.35 20.85
N LYS A 36 6.34 -15.65 20.59
CA LYS A 36 7.16 -16.63 21.33
C LYS A 36 8.22 -17.25 20.42
N SER A 37 9.31 -17.71 21.02
CA SER A 37 10.29 -18.53 20.31
C SER A 37 9.61 -19.77 19.73
N GLY A 38 9.89 -20.09 18.47
CA GLY A 38 9.26 -21.17 17.72
C GLY A 38 8.05 -20.75 16.88
N ASP A 39 7.46 -19.57 17.13
CA ASP A 39 6.33 -19.06 16.35
C ASP A 39 6.75 -18.82 14.89
N THR A 40 5.81 -19.01 13.98
CA THR A 40 5.97 -18.68 12.56
C THR A 40 5.35 -17.31 12.29
N VAL A 41 6.18 -16.36 11.88
CA VAL A 41 5.79 -15.00 11.53
C VAL A 41 5.74 -14.84 10.00
N LEU A 42 4.58 -14.46 9.48
CA LEU A 42 4.45 -14.02 8.10
C LEU A 42 4.78 -12.53 8.00
N LEU A 43 5.86 -12.20 7.31
CA LEU A 43 6.18 -10.83 6.91
C LEU A 43 5.38 -10.49 5.65
N LYS A 44 4.29 -9.74 5.83
CA LYS A 44 3.49 -9.23 4.72
C LYS A 44 4.15 -7.98 4.15
N VAL A 45 5.03 -8.17 3.18
CA VAL A 45 5.81 -7.09 2.55
C VAL A 45 4.99 -6.32 1.52
N ASN A 46 5.44 -5.14 1.10
CA ASN A 46 4.88 -4.40 -0.03
C ASN A 46 5.66 -4.67 -1.32
N LEU A 47 5.16 -5.53 -2.20
CA LEU A 47 5.79 -5.81 -3.50
C LEU A 47 5.09 -5.14 -4.67
N LEU A 48 3.75 -5.02 -4.68
CA LEU A 48 2.95 -4.40 -5.76
C LEU A 48 3.18 -4.98 -7.18
N MET A 49 4.37 -4.88 -7.75
CA MET A 49 4.79 -5.39 -9.05
C MET A 49 6.33 -5.54 -9.11
N LYS A 50 6.85 -6.08 -10.22
CA LYS A 50 8.28 -6.18 -10.48
C LYS A 50 8.91 -4.78 -10.68
N LYS A 51 9.61 -4.26 -9.68
CA LYS A 51 10.38 -3.02 -9.73
C LYS A 51 11.69 -3.18 -8.94
N ALA A 52 12.75 -2.56 -9.43
CA ALA A 52 14.03 -2.53 -8.72
C ALA A 52 13.92 -1.72 -7.41
N PRO A 53 14.68 -2.05 -6.35
CA PRO A 53 14.58 -1.37 -5.05
C PRO A 53 14.71 0.15 -5.11
N GLU A 54 15.52 0.68 -6.03
CA GLU A 54 15.79 2.11 -6.22
C GLU A 54 14.57 2.88 -6.73
N LYS A 55 13.56 2.17 -7.26
CA LYS A 55 12.28 2.77 -7.67
C LYS A 55 11.33 3.00 -6.49
N VAL A 56 11.66 2.52 -5.28
CA VAL A 56 10.94 2.83 -4.03
C VAL A 56 9.46 2.44 -4.08
N THR A 57 9.09 1.59 -5.05
CA THR A 57 7.75 1.05 -5.22
C THR A 57 7.46 -0.03 -4.18
N THR A 58 8.50 -0.74 -3.74
CA THR A 58 8.43 -1.89 -2.84
C THR A 58 9.16 -1.61 -1.54
N THR A 59 8.87 -2.38 -0.50
CA THR A 59 9.72 -2.42 0.70
C THR A 59 11.14 -2.81 0.29
N HIS A 60 12.15 -2.15 0.84
CA HIS A 60 13.53 -2.43 0.46
C HIS A 60 14.01 -3.79 1.00
N PRO A 61 14.73 -4.62 0.22
CA PRO A 61 15.15 -5.96 0.66
C PRO A 61 16.05 -5.94 1.90
N VAL A 62 16.92 -4.94 2.06
CA VAL A 62 17.74 -4.77 3.29
C VAL A 62 16.89 -4.61 4.54
N PHE A 63 15.75 -3.91 4.44
CA PHE A 63 14.83 -3.73 5.57
C PHE A 63 14.17 -5.05 5.95
N VAL A 64 13.69 -5.80 4.96
CA VAL A 64 13.10 -7.12 5.16
C VAL A 64 14.13 -8.10 5.72
N LYS A 65 15.37 -8.07 5.21
CA LYS A 65 16.47 -8.90 5.71
C LYS A 65 16.75 -8.62 7.18
N ALA A 66 16.97 -7.35 7.54
CA ALA A 66 17.28 -6.95 8.90
C ALA A 66 16.18 -7.34 9.89
N LEU A 67 14.89 -7.16 9.53
CA LEU A 67 13.78 -7.62 10.35
C LEU A 67 13.74 -9.15 10.46
N SER A 68 13.93 -9.86 9.35
CA SER A 68 13.96 -11.33 9.35
C SER A 68 15.05 -11.87 10.27
N ASP A 69 16.25 -11.29 10.21
CA ASP A 69 17.39 -11.70 11.04
C ASP A 69 17.15 -11.45 12.53
N ILE A 70 16.45 -10.35 12.89
CA ILE A 70 16.04 -10.08 14.27
C ILE A 70 15.05 -11.16 14.76
N LEU A 71 14.05 -11.49 13.93
CA LEU A 71 13.04 -12.51 14.27
C LEU A 71 13.65 -13.91 14.40
N VAL A 72 14.55 -14.29 13.50
CA VAL A 72 15.28 -15.56 13.58
C VAL A 72 16.19 -15.60 14.82
N ALA A 73 16.87 -14.50 15.15
CA ALA A 73 17.67 -14.42 16.37
C ALA A 73 16.83 -14.55 17.66
N PHE A 74 15.56 -14.12 17.62
CA PHE A 74 14.59 -14.36 18.70
C PHE A 74 14.08 -15.81 18.75
N GLY A 75 14.31 -16.60 17.70
CA GLY A 75 13.90 -18.00 17.59
C GLY A 75 12.61 -18.23 16.79
N ALA A 76 12.11 -17.23 16.07
CA ALA A 76 10.95 -17.37 15.19
C ALA A 76 11.33 -17.92 13.80
N ARG A 77 10.35 -18.49 13.09
CA ARG A 77 10.46 -18.78 11.65
C ARG A 77 9.78 -17.68 10.85
N VAL A 78 10.31 -17.37 9.67
CA VAL A 78 9.85 -16.25 8.84
C VAL A 78 9.39 -16.72 7.47
N ILE A 79 8.16 -16.33 7.11
CA ILE A 79 7.60 -16.47 5.77
C ILE A 79 7.44 -15.09 5.17
N ILE A 80 8.16 -14.78 4.09
CA ILE A 80 7.99 -13.53 3.36
C ILE A 80 6.93 -13.74 2.29
N ALA A 81 5.85 -12.96 2.34
CA ALA A 81 4.72 -13.12 1.42
C ALA A 81 4.15 -11.78 0.97
N ASP A 82 3.63 -11.77 -0.25
CA ASP A 82 2.70 -10.76 -0.77
C ASP A 82 1.87 -11.41 -1.88
N SER A 83 0.76 -10.79 -2.24
CA SER A 83 0.10 -10.97 -3.51
C SER A 83 0.25 -9.68 -4.34
N PRO A 84 1.25 -9.63 -5.23
CA PRO A 84 1.40 -8.52 -6.17
C PRO A 84 0.17 -8.34 -7.08
N GLY A 85 0.07 -7.19 -7.73
CA GLY A 85 -0.89 -6.95 -8.80
C GLY A 85 -0.60 -7.81 -10.03
N GLY A 86 -1.66 -8.16 -10.76
CA GLY A 86 -1.57 -9.05 -11.92
C GLY A 86 -1.79 -10.53 -11.57
N PRO A 87 -1.33 -11.47 -12.41
CA PRO A 87 -1.51 -12.90 -12.18
C PRO A 87 -0.81 -13.37 -10.89
N TYR A 88 -1.51 -14.17 -10.08
CA TYR A 88 -0.97 -14.76 -8.85
C TYR A 88 -0.64 -16.24 -9.08
N ASN A 89 0.57 -16.50 -9.56
CA ASN A 89 1.11 -17.85 -9.78
C ASN A 89 2.61 -17.87 -9.47
N LYS A 90 3.20 -19.06 -9.36
CA LYS A 90 4.60 -19.24 -8.95
C LYS A 90 5.60 -18.45 -9.82
N GLY A 91 5.44 -18.52 -11.14
CA GLY A 91 6.35 -17.82 -12.07
C GLY A 91 6.25 -16.30 -11.98
N ALA A 92 5.04 -15.76 -11.81
CA ALA A 92 4.85 -14.33 -11.59
C ALA A 92 5.47 -13.87 -10.26
N LEU A 93 5.27 -14.63 -9.18
CA LEU A 93 5.90 -14.34 -7.88
C LEU A 93 7.42 -14.37 -7.97
N GLU A 94 8.00 -15.42 -8.57
CA GLU A 94 9.45 -15.52 -8.74
C GLU A 94 10.03 -14.34 -9.53
N SER A 95 9.35 -13.92 -10.60
CA SER A 95 9.74 -12.75 -11.40
C SER A 95 9.72 -11.46 -10.58
N VAL A 96 8.71 -11.27 -9.71
CA VAL A 96 8.61 -10.13 -8.80
C VAL A 96 9.72 -10.18 -7.75
N TYR A 97 9.89 -11.30 -7.04
CA TYR A 97 10.96 -11.44 -6.04
C TYR A 97 12.35 -11.17 -6.63
N ARG A 98 12.61 -11.66 -7.84
CA ARG A 98 13.84 -11.39 -8.58
C ARG A 98 14.02 -9.90 -8.86
N GLY A 99 12.99 -9.24 -9.38
CA GLY A 99 13.07 -7.81 -9.69
C GLY A 99 13.21 -6.93 -8.46
N CYS A 100 12.63 -7.32 -7.33
CA CYS A 100 12.67 -6.56 -6.09
C CYS A 100 13.90 -6.87 -5.21
N GLY A 101 14.76 -7.83 -5.61
CA GLY A 101 15.98 -8.19 -4.88
C GLY A 101 15.77 -9.10 -3.67
N TYR A 102 14.78 -9.99 -3.72
CA TYR A 102 14.36 -10.83 -2.58
C TYR A 102 14.92 -12.26 -2.62
N LEU A 103 15.55 -12.68 -3.73
CA LEU A 103 15.96 -14.07 -3.93
C LEU A 103 17.06 -14.55 -2.97
N ASP A 104 17.83 -13.62 -2.41
CA ASP A 104 18.93 -13.91 -1.48
C ASP A 104 18.50 -13.81 -0.01
N LEU A 105 17.21 -13.55 0.26
CA LEU A 105 16.67 -13.48 1.63
C LEU A 105 16.44 -14.84 2.31
N PRO A 106 16.02 -15.90 1.61
CA PRO A 106 15.88 -17.22 2.22
C PRO A 106 17.19 -17.73 2.82
N THR A 107 17.08 -18.41 3.96
CA THR A 107 18.21 -19.07 4.62
C THR A 107 18.26 -20.54 4.22
N GLU A 108 19.46 -21.14 4.22
CA GLU A 108 19.67 -22.54 3.83
C GLU A 108 18.91 -23.53 4.73
N ASP A 109 18.78 -23.21 6.02
CA ASP A 109 18.03 -23.98 7.02
C ASP A 109 16.49 -23.79 6.94
N GLY A 110 16.03 -22.90 6.05
CA GLY A 110 14.63 -22.56 5.86
C GLY A 110 14.01 -21.80 7.03
N ALA A 111 14.80 -21.23 7.94
CA ALA A 111 14.32 -20.31 8.97
C ALA A 111 13.66 -19.07 8.36
N VAL A 112 14.18 -18.57 7.23
CA VAL A 112 13.53 -17.57 6.37
C VAL A 112 13.23 -18.20 5.01
N ARG A 113 12.00 -18.02 4.51
CA ARG A 113 11.64 -18.44 3.14
C ARG A 113 10.71 -17.48 2.43
N LEU A 114 10.75 -17.50 1.10
CA LEU A 114 9.76 -16.84 0.25
C LEU A 114 8.52 -17.71 0.08
N ASN A 115 7.34 -17.10 0.09
CA ASN A 115 6.10 -17.78 -0.26
C ASN A 115 5.99 -18.01 -1.78
N TYR A 116 5.76 -19.25 -2.17
CA TYR A 116 5.38 -19.63 -3.54
C TYR A 116 4.02 -20.34 -3.60
N ASP A 117 3.33 -20.49 -2.46
CA ASP A 117 1.98 -21.02 -2.44
C ASP A 117 1.00 -19.98 -2.97
N THR A 118 0.38 -20.32 -4.10
CA THR A 118 -0.59 -19.47 -4.79
C THR A 118 -2.02 -19.95 -4.60
N ARG A 119 -2.26 -20.91 -3.68
CA ARG A 119 -3.60 -21.27 -3.24
C ARG A 119 -4.25 -20.10 -2.51
N THR A 120 -5.57 -20.16 -2.47
CA THR A 120 -6.42 -19.16 -1.86
C THR A 120 -7.38 -19.82 -0.88
N LYS A 121 -7.84 -19.06 0.10
CA LYS A 121 -8.82 -19.49 1.07
C LYS A 121 -9.94 -18.47 1.17
N LYS A 122 -11.18 -18.96 1.17
CA LYS A 122 -12.34 -18.15 1.51
C LYS A 122 -12.49 -18.09 3.02
N ILE A 123 -12.77 -16.89 3.50
CA ILE A 123 -13.00 -16.60 4.90
C ILE A 123 -14.32 -15.86 5.06
N SER A 124 -14.98 -16.08 6.19
CA SER A 124 -16.24 -15.45 6.55
C SER A 124 -16.09 -14.82 7.94
N ARG A 125 -16.47 -13.56 8.07
CA ARG A 125 -16.37 -12.77 9.30
C ARG A 125 -17.59 -11.84 9.38
N ASP A 126 -18.51 -12.13 10.30
CA ASP A 126 -19.77 -11.40 10.41
C ASP A 126 -19.63 -10.02 11.06
N ASP A 127 -18.53 -9.77 11.75
CA ASP A 127 -18.21 -8.52 12.44
C ASP A 127 -17.53 -7.47 11.54
N LEU A 128 -17.11 -7.84 10.32
CA LEU A 128 -16.62 -6.87 9.31
C LEU A 128 -17.76 -6.02 8.77
N ILE A 129 -17.53 -4.78 8.36
CA ILE A 129 -18.63 -3.87 8.03
C ILE A 129 -19.20 -4.14 6.63
N LEU A 130 -18.32 -4.30 5.63
CA LEU A 130 -18.67 -4.41 4.22
C LEU A 130 -18.37 -5.82 3.67
N LEU A 131 -17.16 -6.35 3.87
CA LEU A 131 -16.75 -7.66 3.36
C LEU A 131 -17.02 -8.78 4.37
N LYS A 132 -18.28 -9.24 4.46
CA LYS A 132 -18.63 -10.41 5.29
C LYS A 132 -17.95 -11.70 4.84
N GLN A 133 -17.60 -11.77 3.56
CA GLN A 133 -16.81 -12.86 2.98
C GLN A 133 -15.75 -12.27 2.07
N MET A 134 -14.55 -12.85 2.12
CA MET A 134 -13.47 -12.51 1.19
C MET A 134 -12.58 -13.72 0.93
N GLU A 135 -11.76 -13.61 -0.09
CA GLU A 135 -10.76 -14.60 -0.45
C GLU A 135 -9.36 -14.02 -0.21
N VAL A 136 -8.52 -14.78 0.50
CA VAL A 136 -7.18 -14.39 0.91
C VAL A 136 -6.16 -15.44 0.46
N ILE A 137 -4.88 -15.07 0.44
CA ILE A 137 -3.78 -16.01 0.17
C ILE A 137 -3.71 -17.10 1.26
N ALA A 138 -3.63 -18.37 0.87
CA ALA A 138 -3.71 -19.50 1.81
C ALA A 138 -2.51 -19.57 2.78
N VAL A 139 -1.35 -19.05 2.40
CA VAL A 139 -0.14 -19.04 3.24
C VAL A 139 -0.33 -18.33 4.59
N MET A 140 -1.35 -17.46 4.72
CA MET A 140 -1.67 -16.83 6.01
C MET A 140 -2.06 -17.86 7.08
N GLU A 141 -2.56 -19.05 6.70
CA GLU A 141 -2.90 -20.12 7.65
C GLU A 141 -1.67 -20.80 8.26
N GLU A 142 -0.49 -20.64 7.65
CA GLU A 142 0.75 -21.25 8.12
C GLU A 142 1.45 -20.41 9.20
N ALA A 143 0.95 -19.20 9.47
CA ALA A 143 1.58 -18.26 10.38
C ALA A 143 0.76 -18.09 11.66
N ASP A 144 1.46 -18.07 12.79
CA ASP A 144 0.89 -17.73 14.10
C ASP A 144 0.65 -16.22 14.20
N HIS A 145 1.49 -15.43 13.53
CA HIS A 145 1.42 -13.98 13.52
C HIS A 145 1.67 -13.39 12.12
N VAL A 146 0.92 -12.34 11.80
CA VAL A 146 1.17 -11.52 10.60
C VAL A 146 1.86 -10.23 11.04
N PHE A 147 3.03 -9.95 10.49
CA PHE A 147 3.70 -8.67 10.65
C PHE A 147 3.59 -7.91 9.33
N ASP A 148 3.04 -6.71 9.39
CA ASP A 148 2.94 -5.83 8.22
C ASP A 148 4.28 -5.12 8.00
N VAL A 149 4.84 -5.22 6.79
CA VAL A 149 6.09 -4.55 6.41
C VAL A 149 5.83 -3.65 5.20
N CYS A 150 5.33 -2.46 5.46
CA CYS A 150 4.83 -1.53 4.46
C CYS A 150 5.88 -0.47 4.07
N LYS A 151 5.60 0.25 2.98
CA LYS A 151 6.45 1.29 2.40
C LYS A 151 5.68 2.62 2.41
N LEU A 152 6.31 3.69 2.88
CA LEU A 152 5.68 5.02 2.87
C LEU A 152 5.59 5.55 1.44
N LYS A 153 4.37 5.70 0.91
CA LYS A 153 4.16 6.19 -0.46
C LYS A 153 2.93 7.09 -0.55
N THR A 154 2.98 8.07 -1.45
CA THR A 154 1.79 8.74 -1.97
C THR A 154 0.98 7.83 -2.89
N HIS A 155 -0.29 8.18 -3.10
CA HIS A 155 -1.19 7.41 -3.97
C HIS A 155 -2.18 8.30 -4.73
N GLY A 156 -2.30 8.11 -6.04
CA GLY A 156 -3.16 8.90 -6.93
C GLY A 156 -4.63 9.01 -6.53
N MET A 157 -5.19 7.96 -5.92
CA MET A 157 -6.59 7.88 -5.47
C MET A 157 -6.80 8.16 -3.97
N THR A 158 -6.04 7.50 -3.08
CA THR A 158 -6.21 7.57 -1.62
C THR A 158 -5.28 8.57 -0.95
N VAL A 159 -4.60 9.43 -1.71
CA VAL A 159 -3.56 10.39 -1.28
C VAL A 159 -2.26 9.72 -0.80
N TYR A 160 -2.40 8.62 -0.06
CA TYR A 160 -1.38 7.93 0.70
C TYR A 160 -1.55 6.40 0.60
N THR A 161 -0.44 5.68 0.75
CA THR A 161 -0.35 4.22 0.95
C THR A 161 0.57 3.98 2.13
N GLY A 162 0.07 3.21 3.08
CA GLY A 162 0.81 2.76 4.25
C GLY A 162 0.28 1.43 4.73
N ALA A 163 0.19 1.27 6.05
CA ALA A 163 -0.08 0.00 6.70
C ALA A 163 -1.42 -0.63 6.29
N VAL A 164 -2.52 0.12 6.45
CA VAL A 164 -3.86 -0.40 6.18
C VAL A 164 -4.01 -0.89 4.74
N LYS A 165 -3.52 -0.09 3.78
CA LYS A 165 -3.60 -0.44 2.36
C LYS A 165 -2.61 -1.56 1.97
N ASN A 166 -1.51 -1.74 2.71
CA ASN A 166 -0.57 -2.82 2.42
C ASN A 166 -1.19 -4.22 2.62
N MET A 167 -2.17 -4.32 3.53
CA MET A 167 -2.95 -5.54 3.74
C MET A 167 -3.81 -5.94 2.54
N PHE A 168 -4.08 -5.04 1.59
CA PHE A 168 -4.72 -5.42 0.34
C PHE A 168 -3.91 -6.44 -0.47
N GLY A 169 -2.60 -6.52 -0.24
CA GLY A 169 -1.76 -7.59 -0.79
C GLY A 169 -2.03 -8.98 -0.22
N THR A 170 -2.94 -9.13 0.76
CA THR A 170 -3.45 -10.46 1.17
C THR A 170 -4.55 -10.96 0.23
N ILE A 171 -5.13 -10.08 -0.59
CA ILE A 171 -6.13 -10.41 -1.61
C ILE A 171 -5.43 -10.94 -2.88
N PRO A 172 -5.77 -12.13 -3.37
CA PRO A 172 -5.00 -12.80 -4.41
C PRO A 172 -5.16 -12.14 -5.79
N GLY A 173 -4.02 -11.75 -6.37
CA GLY A 173 -3.85 -11.41 -7.78
C GLY A 173 -4.89 -10.44 -8.34
N ILE A 174 -5.59 -10.91 -9.38
CA ILE A 174 -6.54 -10.12 -10.17
C ILE A 174 -7.85 -9.79 -9.43
N LEU A 175 -8.16 -10.46 -8.31
CA LEU A 175 -9.33 -10.10 -7.50
C LEU A 175 -9.25 -8.66 -6.99
N LYS A 176 -8.04 -8.13 -6.80
CA LYS A 176 -7.83 -6.72 -6.46
C LYS A 176 -8.46 -5.78 -7.51
N ALA A 177 -8.31 -6.09 -8.80
CA ALA A 177 -8.94 -5.32 -9.87
C ALA A 177 -10.47 -5.46 -9.85
N GLU A 178 -10.98 -6.64 -9.48
CA GLU A 178 -12.42 -6.88 -9.31
C GLU A 178 -13.01 -6.05 -8.15
N TYR A 179 -12.33 -5.95 -7.02
CA TYR A 179 -12.75 -5.08 -5.92
C TYR A 179 -12.81 -3.61 -6.34
N HIS A 180 -11.81 -3.12 -7.07
CA HIS A 180 -11.86 -1.77 -7.65
C HIS A 180 -13.06 -1.55 -8.56
N PHE A 181 -13.54 -2.59 -9.25
CA PHE A 181 -14.73 -2.51 -10.10
C PHE A 181 -16.04 -2.57 -9.34
N LYS A 182 -16.13 -3.45 -8.34
CA LYS A 182 -17.31 -3.57 -7.49
C LYS A 182 -17.49 -2.35 -6.57
N MET A 183 -16.40 -1.64 -6.26
CA MET A 183 -16.38 -0.51 -5.31
C MET A 183 -15.82 0.76 -5.97
N PRO A 184 -16.56 1.38 -6.91
CA PRO A 184 -16.09 2.57 -7.62
C PRO A 184 -16.09 3.83 -6.74
N ARG A 185 -16.86 3.86 -5.65
CA ARG A 185 -16.84 4.96 -4.68
C ARG A 185 -15.63 4.82 -3.76
N ILE A 186 -14.87 5.91 -3.59
CA ILE A 186 -13.69 5.91 -2.74
C ILE A 186 -14.02 5.49 -1.30
N THR A 187 -15.17 5.90 -0.79
CA THR A 187 -15.66 5.55 0.55
C THR A 187 -15.85 4.05 0.72
N ASP A 188 -16.45 3.37 -0.27
CA ASP A 188 -16.68 1.92 -0.20
C ASP A 188 -15.35 1.16 -0.31
N PHE A 189 -14.48 1.61 -1.22
CA PHE A 189 -13.18 1.00 -1.40
C PHE A 189 -12.31 1.14 -0.16
N THR A 190 -12.24 2.32 0.46
CA THR A 190 -11.45 2.50 1.69
C THR A 190 -12.09 1.79 2.88
N GLN A 191 -13.41 1.72 2.96
CA GLN A 191 -14.09 0.90 3.96
C GLN A 191 -13.70 -0.57 3.79
N MET A 192 -13.69 -1.10 2.57
CA MET A 192 -13.21 -2.44 2.30
C MET A 192 -11.75 -2.65 2.69
N LEU A 193 -10.87 -1.70 2.41
CA LEU A 193 -9.46 -1.80 2.81
C LEU A 193 -9.31 -1.92 4.33
N VAL A 194 -10.11 -1.19 5.11
CA VAL A 194 -10.09 -1.35 6.58
C VAL A 194 -10.61 -2.73 6.99
N ASP A 195 -11.65 -3.28 6.34
CA ASP A 195 -12.09 -4.65 6.62
C ASP A 195 -11.00 -5.69 6.32
N VAL A 196 -10.28 -5.53 5.21
CA VAL A 196 -9.16 -6.41 4.85
C VAL A 196 -8.05 -6.32 5.91
N CYS A 197 -7.74 -5.12 6.40
CA CYS A 197 -6.74 -4.93 7.46
C CYS A 197 -7.19 -5.53 8.80
N VAL A 198 -8.45 -5.31 9.21
CA VAL A 198 -9.05 -5.91 10.42
C VAL A 198 -9.06 -7.43 10.33
N ASN A 199 -9.30 -7.98 9.13
CA ASN A 199 -9.24 -9.41 8.90
C ASN A 199 -7.81 -9.95 8.97
N ALA A 200 -6.86 -9.27 8.31
CA ALA A 200 -5.46 -9.69 8.30
C ALA A 200 -4.83 -9.63 9.71
N GLY A 201 -5.34 -8.74 10.57
CA GLY A 201 -4.97 -8.61 11.97
C GLY A 201 -3.45 -8.55 12.23
N PRO A 202 -2.71 -7.56 11.66
CA PRO A 202 -1.28 -7.47 11.91
C PRO A 202 -0.98 -7.35 13.40
N THR A 203 -0.14 -8.23 13.93
CA THR A 203 0.33 -8.18 15.34
C THR A 203 1.23 -6.98 15.56
N LEU A 204 2.16 -6.76 14.62
CA LEU A 204 3.06 -5.62 14.59
C LEU A 204 3.15 -5.10 13.15
N THR A 205 3.34 -3.79 13.03
CA THR A 205 3.52 -3.12 11.74
C THR A 205 4.82 -2.34 11.75
N PHE A 206 5.62 -2.52 10.70
CA PHE A 206 6.87 -1.83 10.45
C PHE A 206 6.78 -1.11 9.11
N MET A 207 7.10 0.18 9.11
CA MET A 207 7.11 0.99 7.90
C MET A 207 8.53 1.36 7.52
N ASP A 208 8.91 0.98 6.30
CA ASP A 208 10.06 1.50 5.59
C ASP A 208 9.73 2.92 5.12
N ALA A 209 10.14 3.90 5.92
CA ALA A 209 10.07 5.33 5.64
C ALA A 209 11.50 5.94 5.56
N ILE A 210 12.51 5.13 5.22
CA ILE A 210 13.89 5.63 5.04
C ILE A 210 13.92 6.48 3.77
N VAL A 211 13.50 5.88 2.66
CA VAL A 211 13.14 6.57 1.43
C VAL A 211 11.68 6.23 1.12
N GLY A 212 10.82 7.25 1.03
CA GLY A 212 9.43 7.13 0.62
C GLY A 212 9.23 7.55 -0.84
N MET A 213 7.98 7.48 -1.32
CA MET A 213 7.61 7.91 -2.67
C MET A 213 6.63 9.08 -2.66
N GLU A 214 6.93 10.16 -3.37
CA GLU A 214 6.03 11.30 -3.57
C GLU A 214 5.53 11.42 -5.02
N GLY A 215 4.51 12.25 -5.27
CA GLY A 215 4.01 12.51 -6.62
C GLY A 215 3.06 11.44 -7.16
N ALA A 216 3.35 10.89 -8.33
CA ALA A 216 2.46 9.97 -9.07
C ALA A 216 2.56 8.50 -8.59
N GLY A 217 2.61 8.30 -7.27
CA GLY A 217 2.53 6.97 -6.66
C GLY A 217 1.19 6.26 -6.96
N PRO A 218 1.12 4.93 -6.78
CA PRO A 218 2.02 4.13 -5.94
C PRO A 218 3.22 3.46 -6.64
N SER A 219 3.38 3.65 -7.97
CA SER A 219 4.42 2.97 -8.77
C SER A 219 5.20 3.88 -9.72
N ALA A 220 4.73 5.11 -9.97
CA ALA A 220 5.34 6.06 -10.91
C ALA A 220 5.69 7.40 -10.22
N GLY A 221 5.85 7.39 -8.90
CA GLY A 221 6.27 8.56 -8.13
C GLY A 221 7.79 8.69 -8.02
N ASP A 222 8.23 9.78 -7.43
CA ASP A 222 9.64 10.11 -7.21
C ASP A 222 10.10 9.64 -5.83
N PRO A 223 11.29 9.02 -5.71
CA PRO A 223 11.94 8.78 -4.43
C PRO A 223 12.15 10.07 -3.63
N VAL A 224 11.80 10.05 -2.35
CA VAL A 224 12.04 11.15 -1.41
C VAL A 224 12.65 10.60 -0.14
N ALA A 225 13.82 11.08 0.24
CA ALA A 225 14.41 10.73 1.53
C ALA A 225 13.47 11.21 2.63
N VAL A 226 13.05 10.33 3.54
CA VAL A 226 12.21 10.69 4.71
C VAL A 226 13.04 10.54 5.97
N GLY A 227 13.77 9.43 6.09
CA GLY A 227 14.80 9.20 7.10
C GLY A 227 14.30 8.51 8.36
N ALA A 228 13.21 7.75 8.28
CA ALA A 228 12.53 7.17 9.44
C ALA A 228 12.29 5.65 9.31
N ILE A 229 12.29 4.98 10.45
CA ILE A 229 11.66 3.68 10.65
C ILE A 229 10.52 3.91 11.63
N ILE A 230 9.33 3.46 11.28
CA ILE A 230 8.14 3.58 12.13
C ILE A 230 7.66 2.17 12.49
N ALA A 231 7.33 1.93 13.75
CA ALA A 231 6.73 0.67 14.17
C ALA A 231 5.58 0.89 15.16
N SER A 232 4.58 0.02 15.12
CA SER A 232 3.45 0.05 16.04
C SER A 232 2.77 -1.31 16.13
N ASP A 233 2.06 -1.54 17.24
CA ASP A 233 1.07 -2.61 17.38
C ASP A 233 -0.30 -2.22 16.80
N SER A 234 -0.42 -1.02 16.23
CA SER A 234 -1.62 -0.58 15.52
C SER A 234 -1.27 -0.04 14.13
N PRO A 235 -1.69 -0.73 13.04
CA PRO A 235 -1.49 -0.21 11.68
C PRO A 235 -2.21 1.13 11.47
N TYR A 236 -3.31 1.37 12.20
CA TYR A 236 -4.14 2.57 12.07
C TYR A 236 -3.44 3.80 12.65
N HIS A 237 -2.92 3.71 13.88
CA HIS A 237 -2.18 4.81 14.51
C HIS A 237 -0.85 5.07 13.80
N LEU A 238 -0.21 4.02 13.27
CA LEU A 238 1.00 4.16 12.46
C LEU A 238 0.76 5.03 11.22
N ASP A 239 -0.36 4.83 10.51
CA ASP A 239 -0.70 5.63 9.33
C ASP A 239 -0.99 7.11 9.68
N VAL A 240 -1.59 7.39 10.85
CA VAL A 240 -1.76 8.77 11.35
C VAL A 240 -0.40 9.44 11.60
N VAL A 241 0.54 8.74 12.25
CA VAL A 241 1.87 9.30 12.51
C VAL A 241 2.66 9.48 11.20
N ALA A 242 2.61 8.49 10.31
CA ALA A 242 3.32 8.54 9.04
C ALA A 242 2.85 9.69 8.13
N THR A 243 1.54 9.98 8.11
CA THR A 243 0.98 11.09 7.33
C THR A 243 1.38 12.45 7.90
N ARG A 244 1.32 12.63 9.22
CA ARG A 244 1.81 13.85 9.88
C ARG A 244 3.30 14.08 9.66
N LEU A 245 4.11 13.02 9.70
CA LEU A 245 5.56 13.08 9.45
C LEU A 245 5.92 13.68 8.09
N VAL A 246 5.06 13.50 7.09
CA VAL A 246 5.29 13.97 5.71
C VAL A 246 4.45 15.19 5.32
N GLY A 247 3.75 15.80 6.29
CA GLY A 247 2.95 17.02 6.08
C GLY A 247 1.61 16.78 5.35
N ILE A 248 1.06 15.57 5.48
CA ILE A 248 -0.31 15.26 5.05
C ILE A 248 -1.22 15.33 6.28
N ASP A 249 -2.34 16.05 6.15
CA ASP A 249 -3.40 16.02 7.15
C ASP A 249 -4.00 14.59 7.16
N PRO A 250 -3.99 13.87 8.29
CA PRO A 250 -4.53 12.52 8.35
C PRO A 250 -5.98 12.42 7.89
N MET A 251 -6.82 13.45 8.10
CA MET A 251 -8.23 13.44 7.68
C MET A 251 -8.42 13.61 6.17
N GLU A 252 -7.41 14.07 5.43
CA GLU A 252 -7.43 14.02 3.96
C GLU A 252 -7.21 12.61 3.40
N VAL A 253 -6.77 11.66 4.23
CA VAL A 253 -6.51 10.28 3.82
C VAL A 253 -7.76 9.43 4.11
N PRO A 254 -8.51 8.98 3.07
CA PRO A 254 -9.82 8.39 3.31
C PRO A 254 -9.78 7.08 4.11
N THR A 255 -8.66 6.34 4.10
CA THR A 255 -8.50 5.16 4.97
C THR A 255 -8.39 5.54 6.45
N ILE A 256 -7.73 6.65 6.78
CA ILE A 256 -7.63 7.15 8.15
C ILE A 256 -8.99 7.66 8.62
N GLU A 257 -9.67 8.44 7.78
CA GLU A 257 -11.04 8.88 8.03
C GLU A 257 -11.96 7.68 8.37
N ARG A 258 -11.90 6.59 7.58
CA ARG A 258 -12.66 5.36 7.89
C ARG A 258 -12.25 4.72 9.21
N THR A 259 -10.97 4.74 9.59
CA THR A 259 -10.53 4.19 10.89
C THR A 259 -11.03 5.00 12.07
N VAL A 260 -11.12 6.33 11.94
CA VAL A 260 -11.71 7.22 12.95
C VAL A 260 -13.22 7.00 13.06
N GLU A 261 -13.94 6.93 11.93
CA GLU A 261 -15.38 6.62 11.91
C GLU A 261 -15.72 5.28 12.59
N ARG A 262 -14.80 4.31 12.51
CA ARG A 262 -14.94 2.99 13.14
C ARG A 262 -14.50 2.94 14.60
N GLY A 263 -13.99 4.04 15.16
CA GLY A 263 -13.44 4.09 16.51
C GLY A 263 -12.16 3.28 16.71
N LEU A 264 -11.43 2.97 15.64
CA LEU A 264 -10.14 2.27 15.71
C LEU A 264 -8.99 3.22 16.09
N VAL A 265 -9.20 4.52 15.88
CA VAL A 265 -8.33 5.63 16.28
C VAL A 265 -9.23 6.75 16.77
N ARG A 266 -8.87 7.44 17.85
CA ARG A 266 -9.60 8.64 18.28
C ARG A 266 -9.40 9.81 17.32
N GLU A 267 -10.45 10.59 17.11
CA GLU A 267 -10.41 11.78 16.24
C GLU A 267 -9.39 12.83 16.69
N ASP A 268 -9.16 12.98 18.00
CA ASP A 268 -8.16 13.89 18.56
C ASP A 268 -6.73 13.32 18.58
N TYR A 269 -6.55 12.06 18.14
CA TYR A 269 -5.30 11.31 18.19
C TYR A 269 -4.66 11.22 19.58
N GLY A 270 -5.43 11.51 20.64
CA GLY A 270 -4.98 11.53 22.03
C GLY A 270 -4.73 10.13 22.61
N ASP A 271 -4.96 9.08 21.83
CA ASP A 271 -4.61 7.70 22.12
C ASP A 271 -3.24 7.27 21.59
N ILE A 272 -2.47 8.16 20.95
CA ILE A 272 -1.11 7.87 20.48
C ILE A 272 -0.07 8.17 21.57
N GLU A 273 0.78 7.19 21.85
CA GLU A 273 1.97 7.32 22.69
C GLU A 273 3.24 7.20 21.84
N PHE A 274 4.21 8.08 22.06
CA PHE A 274 5.49 8.11 21.36
C PHE A 274 6.64 7.66 22.29
N PRO A 275 6.94 6.36 22.39
CA PRO A 275 8.04 5.84 23.22
C PRO A 275 9.45 6.16 22.68
N GLY A 276 9.57 6.65 21.43
CA GLY A 276 10.84 6.97 20.77
C GLY A 276 10.99 8.46 20.46
N LEU A 277 11.36 8.78 19.22
CA LEU A 277 11.41 10.16 18.75
C LEU A 277 10.00 10.72 18.55
N GLN A 278 9.87 12.04 18.63
CA GLN A 278 8.67 12.77 18.25
C GLN A 278 8.69 13.06 16.75
N ILE A 279 7.54 13.44 16.19
CA ILE A 279 7.44 13.85 14.77
C ILE A 279 8.31 15.09 14.52
N GLU A 280 8.37 15.99 15.49
CA GLU A 280 9.11 17.26 15.46
C GLU A 280 10.63 17.08 15.42
N ASP A 281 11.15 15.89 15.78
CA ASP A 281 12.57 15.55 15.68
C ASP A 281 13.02 15.26 14.25
N PHE A 282 12.08 15.13 13.32
CA PHE A 282 12.36 14.92 11.90
C PHE A 282 12.25 16.24 11.13
N PRO A 283 13.02 16.41 10.03
CA PRO A 283 12.89 17.59 9.18
C PRO A 283 11.44 17.76 8.72
N LYS A 284 10.89 18.98 8.85
CA LYS A 284 9.57 19.30 8.31
C LYS A 284 9.56 19.02 6.81
N ARG A 285 8.58 18.24 6.38
CA ARG A 285 8.39 17.84 4.98
C ARG A 285 7.00 18.19 4.51
N SER A 286 6.91 18.47 3.23
CA SER A 286 5.65 18.57 2.51
C SER A 286 5.82 17.78 1.22
N ILE A 287 5.51 16.49 1.27
CA ILE A 287 5.65 15.64 0.08
C ILE A 287 4.74 16.12 -1.05
N LYS A 288 5.22 16.02 -2.29
CA LYS A 288 4.43 16.38 -3.46
C LYS A 288 3.18 15.51 -3.50
N ARG A 289 2.02 16.14 -3.26
CA ARG A 289 0.74 15.44 -3.26
C ARG A 289 0.39 15.00 -4.69
N PRO A 290 -0.15 13.78 -4.88
CA PRO A 290 -0.89 13.46 -6.08
C PRO A 290 -2.10 14.39 -6.12
N ARG A 291 -2.40 15.02 -7.26
CA ARG A 291 -3.51 16.00 -7.34
C ARG A 291 -4.88 15.32 -7.27
N VAL A 292 -5.33 14.82 -6.13
CA VAL A 292 -6.62 14.11 -6.04
C VAL A 292 -7.76 15.12 -6.27
N GLY A 293 -8.64 14.86 -7.24
CA GLY A 293 -9.77 15.75 -7.52
C GLY A 293 -10.73 15.16 -8.54
N GLY A 294 -11.93 14.83 -8.11
CA GLY A 294 -13.07 14.45 -8.96
C GLY A 294 -14.30 15.27 -8.55
N ILE A 295 -15.29 15.38 -9.44
CA ILE A 295 -16.41 16.33 -9.31
C ILE A 295 -17.54 15.78 -8.40
N GLY A 296 -17.22 15.12 -7.28
CA GLY A 296 -18.25 14.56 -6.39
C GLY A 296 -19.24 15.61 -5.86
N PHE A 297 -18.82 16.89 -5.82
CA PHE A 297 -19.64 18.00 -5.32
C PHE A 297 -20.73 18.51 -6.28
N LEU A 298 -20.66 18.25 -7.59
CA LEU A 298 -21.68 18.73 -8.55
C LEU A 298 -22.68 17.67 -8.99
N GLU A 299 -22.53 16.40 -8.60
CA GLU A 299 -23.45 15.33 -9.01
C GLU A 299 -24.92 15.62 -8.66
N ASN A 300 -25.17 16.36 -7.58
CA ASN A 300 -26.52 16.71 -7.14
C ASN A 300 -27.05 18.06 -7.68
N LYS A 301 -26.23 18.85 -8.41
CA LYS A 301 -26.61 20.19 -8.91
C LYS A 301 -26.70 20.28 -10.45
N VAL A 302 -26.29 19.24 -11.16
CA VAL A 302 -26.26 19.21 -12.64
C VAL A 302 -27.38 18.31 -13.17
N PRO A 303 -28.20 18.77 -14.15
CA PRO A 303 -29.22 17.93 -14.79
C PRO A 303 -28.64 16.63 -15.33
N GLN A 304 -29.31 15.48 -15.11
CA GLN A 304 -28.82 14.14 -15.46
C GLN A 304 -28.33 14.01 -16.92
N LEU A 305 -28.96 14.73 -17.86
CA LEU A 305 -28.58 14.74 -19.26
C LEU A 305 -27.17 15.34 -19.51
N LEU A 306 -26.75 16.29 -18.67
CA LEU A 306 -25.46 16.97 -18.75
C LEU A 306 -24.39 16.31 -17.88
N GLN A 307 -24.76 15.42 -16.95
CA GLN A 307 -23.81 14.75 -16.06
C GLN A 307 -22.79 13.91 -16.83
N LYS A 308 -23.21 13.10 -17.81
CA LYS A 308 -22.30 12.25 -18.61
C LYS A 308 -21.23 13.04 -19.40
N PRO A 309 -21.58 14.02 -20.25
CA PRO A 309 -20.58 14.79 -20.98
C PRO A 309 -19.69 15.61 -20.04
N LEU A 310 -20.26 16.19 -18.97
CA LEU A 310 -19.51 16.92 -17.97
C LEU A 310 -18.50 16.02 -17.25
N ASN A 311 -18.92 14.84 -16.78
CA ASN A 311 -18.05 13.85 -16.12
C ASN A 311 -16.94 13.34 -17.05
N ARG A 312 -17.23 13.17 -18.34
CA ARG A 312 -16.21 12.79 -19.34
C ARG A 312 -15.16 13.87 -19.56
N MET A 313 -15.57 15.14 -19.51
CA MET A 313 -14.69 16.29 -19.74
C MET A 313 -13.89 16.69 -18.48
N MET A 314 -14.53 16.65 -17.32
CA MET A 314 -13.99 17.24 -16.09
C MET A 314 -13.32 16.22 -15.17
N ASN A 315 -13.77 14.96 -15.09
CA ASN A 315 -13.15 13.99 -14.19
C ASN A 315 -11.75 13.56 -14.69
N PRO A 316 -10.85 13.18 -13.77
CA PRO A 316 -9.54 12.68 -14.14
C PRO A 316 -9.64 11.44 -15.04
N LYS A 317 -8.71 11.30 -15.99
CA LYS A 317 -8.69 10.22 -16.97
C LYS A 317 -7.26 9.75 -17.27
N PRO A 318 -7.05 8.46 -17.57
CA PRO A 318 -5.74 7.96 -17.98
C PRO A 318 -5.37 8.48 -19.37
N VAL A 319 -4.11 8.88 -19.54
CA VAL A 319 -3.51 9.29 -20.80
C VAL A 319 -2.21 8.50 -20.97
N PHE A 320 -2.06 7.87 -22.13
CA PHE A 320 -0.93 7.00 -22.45
C PHE A 320 0.12 7.79 -23.22
N ASP A 321 1.37 7.72 -22.78
CA ASP A 321 2.52 8.31 -23.45
C ASP A 321 3.02 7.36 -24.57
N PRO A 322 3.01 7.79 -25.84
CA PRO A 322 3.49 6.97 -26.95
C PRO A 322 4.99 6.71 -26.94
N GLU A 323 5.80 7.54 -26.27
CA GLU A 323 7.25 7.34 -26.22
C GLU A 323 7.63 6.23 -25.23
N SER A 324 6.97 6.19 -24.07
CA SER A 324 7.25 5.20 -23.02
C SER A 324 6.47 3.88 -23.20
N CYS A 325 5.35 3.88 -23.94
CA CYS A 325 4.50 2.70 -24.05
C CYS A 325 5.03 1.66 -25.06
N VAL A 326 5.28 0.44 -24.60
CA VAL A 326 5.72 -0.68 -25.46
C VAL A 326 4.59 -1.63 -25.86
N LEU A 327 3.32 -1.26 -25.64
CA LEU A 327 2.13 -2.08 -25.96
C LEU A 327 2.11 -3.50 -25.32
N CYS A 328 2.72 -3.69 -24.14
CA CYS A 328 2.77 -4.98 -23.45
C CYS A 328 1.39 -5.56 -23.04
N GLY A 329 0.36 -4.71 -22.95
CA GLY A 329 -1.01 -5.10 -22.63
C GLY A 329 -1.32 -5.32 -21.14
N ASP A 330 -0.42 -4.99 -20.21
CA ASP A 330 -0.69 -5.13 -18.76
C ASP A 330 -1.90 -4.29 -18.32
N CYS A 331 -2.00 -3.06 -18.80
CA CYS A 331 -3.14 -2.19 -18.53
C CYS A 331 -4.48 -2.78 -19.01
N MET A 332 -4.48 -3.46 -20.17
CA MET A 332 -5.66 -4.13 -20.71
C MET A 332 -6.05 -5.32 -19.86
N ARG A 333 -5.09 -6.19 -19.50
CA ARG A 333 -5.32 -7.36 -18.63
C ARG A 333 -5.79 -6.98 -17.23
N ALA A 334 -5.28 -5.87 -16.70
CA ALA A 334 -5.64 -5.37 -15.38
C ALA A 334 -6.93 -4.53 -15.36
N CYS A 335 -7.51 -4.18 -16.51
CA CYS A 335 -8.69 -3.33 -16.59
C CYS A 335 -9.95 -4.14 -16.25
N PRO A 336 -10.60 -3.92 -15.10
CA PRO A 336 -11.68 -4.80 -14.67
C PRO A 336 -12.98 -4.63 -15.46
N THR A 337 -13.16 -3.47 -16.11
CA THR A 337 -14.32 -3.19 -16.97
C THR A 337 -14.13 -3.59 -18.43
N GLY A 338 -12.92 -4.05 -18.81
CA GLY A 338 -12.55 -4.23 -20.22
C GLY A 338 -12.60 -2.94 -21.05
N ALA A 339 -12.47 -1.76 -20.43
CA ALA A 339 -12.49 -0.47 -21.12
C ALA A 339 -11.24 -0.20 -21.99
N ILE A 340 -10.18 -0.98 -21.87
CA ILE A 340 -8.91 -0.75 -22.55
C ILE A 340 -8.75 -1.77 -23.69
N THR A 341 -8.38 -1.29 -24.87
CA THR A 341 -8.01 -2.13 -26.02
C THR A 341 -6.62 -1.75 -26.51
N LEU A 342 -5.85 -2.71 -27.01
CA LEU A 342 -4.55 -2.41 -27.62
C LEU A 342 -4.76 -1.68 -28.96
N GLY A 343 -4.17 -0.50 -29.08
CA GLY A 343 -4.10 0.24 -30.34
C GLY A 343 -2.82 -0.06 -31.11
N LYS A 344 -2.59 0.71 -32.19
CA LYS A 344 -1.39 0.56 -33.03
C LYS A 344 -0.13 1.23 -32.45
N VAL A 345 -0.31 2.29 -31.67
CA VAL A 345 0.79 3.11 -31.09
C VAL A 345 0.67 3.14 -29.57
N ILE A 346 -0.53 3.42 -29.07
CA ILE A 346 -0.87 3.37 -27.64
C ILE A 346 -2.21 2.65 -27.44
N PRO A 347 -2.48 2.12 -26.23
CA PRO A 347 -3.78 1.60 -25.85
C PRO A 347 -4.88 2.68 -26.00
N ARG A 348 -6.09 2.25 -26.35
CA ARG A 348 -7.29 3.08 -26.42
C ARG A 348 -8.20 2.80 -25.23
N VAL A 349 -8.70 3.86 -24.60
CA VAL A 349 -9.60 3.77 -23.45
C VAL A 349 -10.99 4.23 -23.83
N ASP A 350 -11.97 3.36 -23.61
CA ASP A 350 -13.38 3.70 -23.60
C ASP A 350 -13.73 4.38 -22.26
N LEU A 351 -13.80 5.72 -22.27
CA LEU A 351 -14.10 6.50 -21.06
C LEU A 351 -15.53 6.34 -20.55
N ASP A 352 -16.44 5.82 -21.38
CA ASP A 352 -17.82 5.56 -20.98
C ASP A 352 -17.90 4.23 -20.20
N LYS A 353 -16.99 3.30 -20.45
CA LYS A 353 -16.78 2.07 -19.64
C LYS A 353 -15.75 2.23 -18.53
N CYS A 354 -14.97 3.30 -18.53
CA CYS A 354 -13.90 3.51 -17.55
C CYS A 354 -14.45 4.00 -16.21
N ILE A 355 -14.30 3.18 -15.18
CA ILE A 355 -14.63 3.53 -13.79
C ILE A 355 -13.59 4.42 -13.11
N ARG A 356 -12.51 4.80 -13.81
CA ARG A 356 -11.42 5.65 -13.28
C ARG A 356 -10.77 5.08 -12.01
N CYS A 357 -10.61 3.76 -11.95
CA CYS A 357 -9.87 3.09 -10.88
C CYS A 357 -8.36 3.29 -10.96
N PHE A 358 -7.85 3.73 -12.11
CA PHE A 358 -6.42 3.95 -12.40
C PHE A 358 -5.51 2.72 -12.21
N CYS A 359 -6.05 1.48 -12.14
CA CYS A 359 -5.24 0.26 -12.18
C CYS A 359 -4.26 0.23 -13.36
N CYS A 360 -4.64 0.82 -14.50
CA CYS A 360 -3.77 0.93 -15.67
C CYS A 360 -2.53 1.78 -15.44
N GLN A 361 -2.62 2.81 -14.57
CA GLN A 361 -1.49 3.62 -14.15
C GLN A 361 -0.70 2.93 -13.06
N GLU A 362 -1.38 2.39 -12.04
CA GLU A 362 -0.72 1.69 -10.94
C GLU A 362 0.10 0.50 -11.43
N LEU A 363 -0.40 -0.23 -12.45
CA LEU A 363 0.19 -1.48 -12.94
C LEU A 363 1.04 -1.34 -14.22
N CYS A 364 1.35 -0.12 -14.67
CA CYS A 364 2.19 0.06 -15.85
C CYS A 364 3.69 -0.11 -15.53
N PRO A 365 4.37 -1.16 -16.03
CA PRO A 365 5.80 -1.35 -15.73
C PRO A 365 6.70 -0.28 -16.35
N HIS A 366 6.23 0.35 -17.44
CA HIS A 366 6.93 1.39 -18.19
C HIS A 366 6.58 2.82 -17.77
N GLU A 367 5.76 3.00 -16.73
CA GLU A 367 5.35 4.33 -16.24
C GLU A 367 4.68 5.20 -17.34
N ALA A 368 4.15 4.55 -18.39
CA ALA A 368 3.65 5.18 -19.61
C ALA A 368 2.20 5.71 -19.50
N VAL A 369 1.64 5.80 -18.30
CA VAL A 369 0.25 6.21 -18.08
C VAL A 369 0.21 7.34 -17.06
N ALA A 370 -0.20 8.53 -17.50
CA ALA A 370 -0.43 9.68 -16.64
C ALA A 370 -1.92 9.84 -16.34
N ILE A 371 -2.24 10.51 -15.22
CA ILE A 371 -3.61 10.92 -14.90
C ILE A 371 -3.78 12.36 -15.34
N TYR A 372 -4.48 12.58 -16.46
CA TYR A 372 -4.89 13.91 -16.89
C TYR A 372 -6.02 14.43 -16.02
N ARG A 373 -5.90 15.69 -15.59
CA ARG A 373 -6.88 16.39 -14.75
C ARG A 373 -7.23 17.71 -15.41
N ASN A 374 -8.50 18.08 -15.37
CA ASN A 374 -8.95 19.32 -15.99
C ASN A 374 -8.48 20.53 -15.15
N PRO A 375 -7.69 21.48 -15.69
CA PRO A 375 -7.16 22.61 -14.93
C PRO A 375 -8.25 23.49 -14.29
N VAL A 376 -9.45 23.55 -14.88
CA VAL A 376 -10.59 24.30 -14.33
C VAL A 376 -11.09 23.62 -13.06
N LEU A 377 -11.23 22.29 -13.07
CA LEU A 377 -11.61 21.53 -11.89
C LEU A 377 -10.53 21.62 -10.79
N GLU A 378 -9.25 21.59 -11.16
CA GLU A 378 -8.15 21.75 -10.20
C GLU A 378 -8.19 23.11 -9.50
N LYS A 379 -8.58 24.19 -10.17
CA LYS A 379 -8.74 25.51 -9.54
C LYS A 379 -9.96 25.57 -8.62
N ILE A 380 -11.03 24.87 -8.95
CA ILE A 380 -12.27 24.83 -8.15
C ILE A 380 -12.09 24.00 -6.87
N ILE A 381 -11.34 22.90 -6.92
CA ILE A 381 -11.08 22.03 -5.75
C ILE A 381 -10.03 22.63 -4.79
N ARG A 382 -9.25 23.62 -5.24
CA ARG A 382 -8.28 24.36 -4.41
C ARG A 382 -8.88 25.55 -3.64
N LEU A 383 -10.14 25.90 -3.93
CA LEU A 383 -10.97 26.86 -3.19
C LEU A 383 -11.86 26.09 -2.21
#